data_AF-A0A9D8AF46-F1
#
_entry.id   AF-A0A9D8AF46-F1
#
_cell.length_a   1.000
_cell.length_b   1.000
_cell.length_c   1.000
_cell.angle_alpha   90.00
_cell.angle_beta   90.00
_cell.angle_gamma   90.00
#
_symmetry.space_group_name_H-M   'P 1'
#
loop_
_entity.id
_entity.type
_entity.pdbx_description
1 polymer ?
#
loop_
_entity_poly.entity_id
_entity_poly.type
_entity_poly.pdbx_seq_one_letter_code
_entity_poly.pdbx_strand_id
1 'polypeptide(L)'
;MKKILLRLFSFVFIFSFLVAPSTVLAAADDALLWGGKKSTVMANSGLGNQDPRAVISNVIRTILGFLGIIAVVIILMGGFKWMTAMGADDKITEAKGLISAGIIGLVIVLSAFGIASFVLESVLTAAG
;
A
#
# COMPACT_ATOMS: atom_id res chain seq x y z
N MET A 1 5.40 7.14 27.73
CA MET A 1 4.48 7.21 26.56
C MET A 1 5.22 7.32 25.23
N LYS A 2 6.12 8.31 25.01
CA LYS A 2 6.91 8.42 23.75
C LYS A 2 7.68 7.13 23.35
N LYS A 3 8.21 6.39 24.32
CA LYS A 3 8.97 5.14 24.10
C LYS A 3 8.12 3.96 23.62
N ILE A 4 6.83 3.89 24.00
CA ILE A 4 5.92 2.83 23.53
C ILE A 4 5.47 3.11 22.10
N LEU A 5 5.25 4.39 21.79
CA LEU A 5 4.91 4.87 20.46
C LEU A 5 6.08 4.68 19.47
N LEU A 6 7.31 4.95 19.91
CA LEU A 6 8.52 4.69 19.12
C LEU A 6 8.74 3.19 18.89
N ARG A 7 8.44 2.33 19.88
CA ARG A 7 8.51 0.87 19.73
C ARG A 7 7.44 0.32 18.79
N LEU A 8 6.22 0.84 18.84
CA LEU A 8 5.13 0.43 17.96
C LEU A 8 5.38 0.89 16.52
N PHE A 9 5.88 2.12 16.34
CA PHE A 9 6.32 2.62 15.04
C PHE A 9 7.50 1.81 14.48
N SER A 10 8.51 1.49 15.30
CA SER A 10 9.64 0.65 14.90
C SER A 10 9.21 -0.77 14.57
N PHE A 11 8.26 -1.35 15.30
CA PHE A 11 7.72 -2.69 15.05
C PHE A 11 6.93 -2.73 13.74
N VAL A 12 6.12 -1.71 13.48
CA VAL A 12 5.41 -1.51 12.20
C VAL A 12 6.40 -1.32 11.04
N PHE A 13 7.47 -0.55 11.23
CA PHE A 13 8.48 -0.32 10.21
C PHE A 13 9.25 -1.60 9.86
N ILE A 14 9.61 -2.40 10.86
CA ILE A 14 10.26 -3.71 10.69
C ILE A 14 9.31 -4.71 10.03
N PHE A 15 8.02 -4.72 10.40
CA PHE A 15 7.01 -5.57 9.77
C PHE A 15 6.78 -5.18 8.30
N SER A 16 6.79 -3.88 7.99
CA SER A 16 6.73 -3.40 6.61
C SER A 16 7.97 -3.77 5.79
N PHE A 17 9.15 -3.86 6.42
CA PHE A 17 10.38 -4.33 5.76
C PHE A 17 10.38 -5.84 5.54
N LEU A 18 9.63 -6.60 6.34
CA LEU A 18 9.47 -8.06 6.19
C LEU A 18 8.43 -8.44 5.13
N VAL A 19 7.45 -7.57 4.86
CA VAL A 19 6.49 -7.67 3.75
C VAL A 19 7.00 -6.91 2.51
N ALA A 20 8.30 -6.62 2.44
CA ALA A 20 8.91 -6.21 1.19
C ALA A 20 8.82 -7.38 0.19
N PRO A 21 8.43 -7.15 -1.07
CA PRO A 21 8.26 -8.22 -2.04
C PRO A 21 9.62 -8.90 -2.24
N SER A 22 9.73 -10.16 -1.81
CA SER A 22 10.84 -11.01 -2.21
C SER A 22 10.84 -11.06 -3.74
N THR A 23 12.00 -10.76 -4.33
CA THR A 23 12.19 -10.74 -5.77
C THR A 23 11.79 -12.10 -6.35
N VAL A 24 10.62 -12.17 -6.99
CA VAL A 24 10.17 -13.36 -7.70
C VAL A 24 11.07 -13.52 -8.93
N LEU A 25 11.98 -14.50 -8.88
CA LEU A 25 12.70 -14.99 -10.03
C LEU A 25 11.72 -15.80 -10.89
N ALA A 26 10.99 -15.12 -11.77
CA ALA A 26 10.20 -15.78 -12.80
C ALA A 26 11.09 -15.96 -14.04
N ALA A 27 11.45 -17.19 -14.35
CA ALA A 27 11.94 -17.57 -15.68
C ALA A 27 10.72 -17.97 -16.52
N ALA A 28 10.43 -17.20 -17.58
CA ALA A 28 9.49 -17.60 -18.61
C ALA A 28 9.92 -16.96 -19.94
N ASP A 29 10.25 -17.83 -20.89
CA ASP A 29 10.57 -17.52 -22.28
C ASP A 29 9.26 -17.53 -23.06
N ASP A 30 8.66 -16.37 -23.28
CA ASP A 30 7.43 -16.23 -24.08
C ASP A 30 7.61 -15.16 -25.15
N ALA A 31 7.51 -15.59 -26.42
CA ALA A 31 7.58 -14.73 -27.59
C ALA A 31 6.36 -13.79 -27.69
N LEU A 32 6.57 -12.54 -28.11
CA LEU A 32 5.51 -11.55 -28.27
C LEU A 32 4.69 -11.81 -29.54
N LEU A 33 3.39 -11.54 -29.48
CA LEU A 33 2.39 -11.71 -30.57
C LEU A 33 2.73 -10.91 -31.85
N TRP A 34 3.59 -9.90 -31.76
CA TRP A 34 4.04 -9.10 -32.90
C TRP A 34 5.56 -9.24 -33.07
N GLY A 35 6.03 -10.46 -33.33
CA GLY A 35 7.38 -10.72 -33.86
C GLY A 35 8.52 -10.00 -33.14
N GLY A 36 8.70 -10.28 -31.85
CA GLY A 36 9.81 -9.76 -31.04
C GLY A 36 10.03 -10.61 -29.80
N LYS A 37 11.29 -10.87 -29.44
CA LYS A 37 11.60 -11.55 -28.18
C LYS A 37 11.32 -10.58 -27.03
N LYS A 38 10.47 -10.95 -26.06
CA LYS A 38 10.16 -10.19 -24.83
C LYS A 38 11.45 -9.75 -24.10
N SER A 39 12.51 -10.55 -24.24
CA SER A 39 13.88 -10.28 -23.79
C SER A 39 14.46 -8.92 -24.25
N THR A 40 14.19 -8.44 -25.47
CA THR A 40 14.82 -7.22 -26.01
C THR A 40 14.21 -5.92 -25.45
N VAL A 41 12.91 -5.93 -25.11
CA VAL A 41 12.23 -4.80 -24.46
C VAL A 41 12.55 -4.78 -22.95
N MET A 42 12.65 -5.95 -22.32
CA MET A 42 13.03 -6.08 -20.90
C MET A 42 14.49 -5.69 -20.64
N ALA A 43 15.41 -6.01 -21.57
CA ALA A 43 16.84 -5.69 -21.45
C ALA A 43 17.15 -4.19 -21.48
N ASN A 44 16.37 -3.39 -22.22
CA ASN A 44 16.56 -1.93 -22.31
C ASN A 44 15.78 -1.14 -21.25
N SER A 45 14.94 -1.80 -20.45
CA SER A 45 14.11 -1.15 -19.43
C SER A 45 14.72 -1.18 -18.02
N GLY A 46 15.82 -1.90 -17.81
CA GLY A 46 16.45 -2.07 -16.48
C GLY A 46 15.64 -2.94 -15.50
N LEU A 47 14.59 -3.63 -15.97
CA LEU A 47 13.60 -4.34 -15.13
C LEU A 47 13.92 -5.83 -14.90
N GLY A 48 14.97 -6.38 -15.53
CA GLY A 48 15.23 -7.83 -15.50
C GLY A 48 14.07 -8.62 -16.10
N ASN A 49 14.08 -9.96 -16.01
CA ASN A 49 13.06 -10.84 -16.61
C ASN A 49 11.65 -10.75 -15.95
N GLN A 50 11.31 -9.63 -15.33
CA GLN A 50 10.04 -9.45 -14.62
C GLN A 50 9.05 -8.68 -15.50
N ASP A 51 7.84 -9.23 -15.61
CA ASP A 51 6.73 -8.54 -16.26
C ASP A 51 6.50 -7.17 -15.57
N PRO A 52 6.55 -6.04 -16.30
CA PRO A 52 6.34 -4.70 -15.74
C PRO A 52 5.03 -4.59 -14.95
N ARG A 53 4.04 -5.39 -15.35
CA ARG A 53 2.72 -5.50 -14.74
C ARG A 53 2.80 -6.09 -13.32
N ALA A 54 3.65 -7.10 -13.12
CA ALA A 54 3.89 -7.69 -11.81
C ALA A 54 4.67 -6.75 -10.90
N VAL A 55 5.64 -6.01 -11.45
CA VAL A 55 6.38 -4.98 -10.73
C VAL A 55 5.44 -3.87 -10.25
N ILE A 56 4.58 -3.35 -11.14
CA ILE A 56 3.60 -2.31 -10.80
C ILE A 56 2.60 -2.80 -9.75
N SER A 57 2.06 -4.02 -9.89
CA SER A 57 1.12 -4.60 -8.91
C SER A 57 1.76 -4.73 -7.51
N ASN A 58 3.02 -5.16 -7.44
CA ASN A 58 3.75 -5.27 -6.19
C ASN A 58 4.00 -3.89 -5.56
N VAL A 59 4.45 -2.90 -6.34
CA VAL A 59 4.67 -1.53 -5.85
C VAL A 59 3.38 -0.93 -5.30
N ILE A 60 2.27 -1.07 -6.02
CA ILE A 60 0.95 -0.61 -5.59
C ILE A 60 0.57 -1.26 -4.26
N ARG A 61 0.66 -2.60 -4.14
CA ARG A 61 0.35 -3.32 -2.90
C ARG A 61 1.21 -2.86 -1.72
N THR A 62 2.51 -2.65 -1.93
CA THR A 62 3.42 -2.15 -0.89
C THR A 62 3.03 -0.74 -0.43
N ILE A 63 2.76 0.18 -1.35
CA ILE A 63 2.38 1.56 -1.02
C ILE A 63 1.03 1.60 -0.30
N LEU A 64 0.04 0.83 -0.78
CA LEU A 64 -1.28 0.76 -0.14
C LEU A 64 -1.21 0.13 1.26
N GLY A 65 -0.41 -0.91 1.45
CA GLY A 65 -0.18 -1.50 2.77
C GLY A 65 0.43 -0.48 3.74
N PHE A 66 1.43 0.26 3.29
CA PHE A 66 2.07 1.30 4.10
C PHE A 66 1.09 2.43 4.48
N LEU A 67 0.31 2.93 3.52
CA LEU A 67 -0.73 3.93 3.78
C LEU A 67 -1.81 3.41 4.73
N GLY A 68 -2.24 2.15 4.59
CA GLY A 68 -3.21 1.53 5.47
C GLY A 68 -2.75 1.50 6.92
N ILE A 69 -1.47 1.19 7.16
CA ILE A 69 -0.91 1.19 8.51
C ILE A 69 -0.88 2.61 9.10
N ILE A 70 -0.51 3.62 8.32
CA ILE A 70 -0.54 5.02 8.76
C ILE A 70 -1.96 5.43 9.17
N ALA A 71 -2.97 5.07 8.37
CA ALA A 71 -4.37 5.36 8.67
C ALA A 71 -4.79 4.76 10.02
N VAL A 72 -4.44 3.49 10.28
CA VAL A 72 -4.72 2.83 11.57
C VAL A 72 -4.03 3.54 12.74
N VAL A 73 -2.78 3.98 12.58
CA VAL A 73 -2.04 4.71 13.62
C VAL A 73 -2.72 6.04 13.95
N ILE A 74 -3.22 6.77 12.96
CA ILE A 74 -3.96 8.03 13.16
C ILE A 74 -5.27 7.78 13.91
N ILE A 75 -6.02 6.75 13.52
CA ILE A 75 -7.27 6.36 14.21
C ILE A 75 -6.99 6.02 15.67
N LEU A 76 -5.94 5.24 15.95
CA LEU A 76 -5.54 4.92 17.32
C LEU A 76 -5.17 6.17 18.12
N MET A 77 -4.43 7.12 17.54
CA MET A 77 -4.14 8.39 18.22
C MET A 77 -5.39 9.20 18.54
N GLY A 78 -6.34 9.26 17.60
CA GLY A 78 -7.64 9.88 17.82
C GLY A 78 -8.44 9.18 18.92
N GLY A 79 -8.46 7.84 18.91
CA GLY A 79 -9.14 7.01 19.91
C GLY A 79 -8.56 7.18 21.31
N PHE A 80 -7.23 7.16 21.45
CA PHE A 80 -6.57 7.43 22.73
C PHE A 80 -6.88 8.84 23.25
N LYS A 81 -6.85 9.85 22.36
CA LYS A 81 -7.18 11.23 22.72
C LYS A 81 -8.63 11.34 23.22
N TRP A 82 -9.55 10.64 22.57
CA TRP A 82 -10.96 10.58 22.96
C TRP A 82 -11.14 9.94 24.36
N MET A 83 -10.46 8.81 24.61
CA MET A 83 -10.48 8.14 25.92
C MET A 83 -9.90 9.00 27.05
N THR A 84 -8.90 9.84 26.75
CA THR A 84 -8.25 10.72 27.74
C THR A 84 -8.94 12.09 27.92
N ALA A 85 -10.02 12.38 27.19
CA ALA A 85 -10.62 13.71 27.16
C ALA A 85 -11.30 14.13 28.48
N MET A 86 -11.53 13.21 29.43
CA MET A 86 -12.11 13.48 30.76
C MET A 86 -13.37 14.38 30.77
N GLY A 87 -14.15 14.38 29.68
CA GLY A 87 -15.36 15.21 29.55
C GLY A 87 -15.14 16.63 29.03
N ALA A 88 -13.92 17.02 28.64
CA ALA A 88 -13.67 18.30 27.98
C ALA A 88 -14.15 18.26 26.52
N ASP A 89 -15.22 18.99 26.21
CA ASP A 89 -15.84 19.00 24.87
C ASP A 89 -14.87 19.37 23.74
N ASP A 90 -13.92 20.28 24.01
CA ASP A 90 -12.87 20.64 23.05
C ASP A 90 -12.00 19.43 22.67
N LYS A 91 -11.60 18.63 23.66
CA LYS A 91 -10.76 17.44 23.44
C LYS A 91 -11.52 16.31 22.77
N ILE A 92 -12.81 16.18 23.06
CA ILE A 92 -13.70 15.23 22.39
C ILE A 92 -13.86 15.61 20.92
N THR A 93 -14.09 16.88 20.62
CA THR A 93 -14.28 17.38 19.25
C THR A 93 -13.01 17.21 18.43
N GLU A 94 -11.86 17.57 19.00
CA GLU A 94 -10.55 17.38 18.36
C GLU A 94 -10.23 15.90 18.11
N ALA A 95 -10.56 15.02 19.06
CA ALA A 95 -10.36 13.58 18.91
C ALA A 95 -11.27 12.97 17.83
N LYS A 96 -12.55 13.39 17.79
CA LYS A 96 -13.49 12.99 16.73
C LYS A 96 -13.01 13.44 15.35
N GLY A 97 -12.44 14.64 15.24
CA GLY A 97 -11.84 15.13 13.99
C GLY A 97 -10.72 14.22 13.47
N LEU A 98 -9.83 13.79 14.38
CA LEU A 98 -8.75 12.85 14.04
C LEU A 98 -9.26 11.47 13.62
N ILE A 99 -10.27 10.95 14.32
CA ILE A 99 -10.88 9.65 13.98
C ILE A 99 -11.56 9.73 12.60
N SER A 100 -12.35 10.77 12.35
CA SER A 100 -13.01 10.97 11.05
C SER A 100 -12.01 11.10 9.90
N ALA A 101 -10.93 11.86 10.10
CA ALA A 101 -9.85 11.97 9.10
C ALA A 101 -9.17 10.61 8.85
N GLY A 102 -8.94 9.82 9.90
CA GLY A 102 -8.39 8.47 9.78
C GLY A 102 -9.32 7.50 9.03
N ILE A 103 -10.63 7.55 9.29
CA ILE A 103 -11.64 6.74 8.58
C ILE A 103 -11.68 7.11 7.10
N ILE A 104 -11.68 8.41 6.76
CA ILE A 104 -11.65 8.86 5.37
C ILE A 104 -10.38 8.37 4.67
N GLY A 105 -9.22 8.44 5.34
CA GLY A 105 -7.97 7.88 4.84
C GLY A 105 -8.06 6.37 4.56
N LEU A 106 -8.70 5.61 5.46
CA LEU A 106 -8.91 4.17 5.26
C LEU A 106 -9.80 3.88 4.05
N VAL A 107 -10.89 4.64 3.89
CA VAL A 107 -11.80 4.50 2.73
C VAL A 107 -11.04 4.75 1.43
N ILE A 108 -10.22 5.80 1.36
CA ILE A 108 -9.42 6.12 0.17
C ILE A 108 -8.47 4.97 -0.18
N VAL A 109 -7.80 4.37 0.80
CA VAL A 109 -6.90 3.23 0.58
C VAL A 109 -7.66 2.03 0.02
N LEU A 110 -8.81 1.68 0.59
CA LEU A 110 -9.64 0.57 0.10
C LEU A 110 -10.16 0.84 -1.32
N SER A 111 -10.59 2.07 -1.60
CA SER A 111 -11.01 2.46 -2.95
C SER A 111 -9.86 2.41 -3.96
N ALA A 112 -8.67 2.88 -3.59
CA ALA A 112 -7.49 2.85 -4.45
C ALA A 112 -7.11 1.41 -4.82
N PHE A 113 -7.25 0.45 -3.90
CA PHE A 113 -7.00 -0.97 -4.17
C PHE A 113 -7.96 -1.54 -5.22
N GLY A 114 -9.25 -1.23 -5.07
CA GLY A 114 -10.29 -1.65 -6.00
C GLY A 114 -10.06 -1.09 -7.40
N ILE A 115 -9.77 0.21 -7.51
CA ILE A 115 -9.50 0.87 -8.79
C ILE A 115 -8.23 0.30 -9.44
N ALA A 116 -7.14 0.13 -8.69
CA ALA A 116 -5.90 -0.41 -9.23
C ALA A 116 -6.08 -1.83 -9.78
N SER A 117 -6.83 -2.67 -9.08
CA SER A 117 -7.12 -4.05 -9.51
C SER A 117 -8.00 -4.05 -10.77
N PHE A 118 -9.03 -3.21 -10.80
CA PHE A 118 -9.91 -3.05 -11.96
C PHE A 118 -9.15 -2.61 -13.22
N VAL A 119 -8.27 -1.61 -13.09
CA VAL A 119 -7.46 -1.14 -14.24
C VAL A 119 -6.55 -2.25 -14.73
N LEU A 120 -5.92 -3.01 -13.83
CA LEU A 120 -5.03 -4.11 -14.22
C LEU A 120 -5.80 -5.21 -14.98
N GLU A 121 -6.99 -5.57 -14.50
CA GLU A 121 -7.90 -6.51 -15.17
C GLU A 121 -8.39 -6.00 -16.52
N SER A 122 -8.78 -4.73 -16.63
CA SER A 122 -9.22 -4.15 -17.90
C SER A 122 -8.12 -4.19 -18.98
N VAL A 123 -6.86 -4.01 -18.58
CA VAL A 123 -5.70 -4.12 -19.47
C VAL A 123 -5.42 -5.58 -19.85
N LEU A 124 -5.70 -6.55 -18.95
CA LEU A 124 -5.61 -7.98 -19.25
C LEU A 124 -6.64 -8.40 -20.31
N THR A 125 -7.90 -7.99 -20.14
CA THR A 125 -8.99 -8.36 -21.05
C THR A 125 -8.91 -7.63 -22.40
N ALA A 126 -8.40 -6.40 -22.44
CA ALA A 126 -8.27 -5.66 -23.70
C ALA A 126 -7.04 -6.06 -24.54
N ALA A 127 -6.05 -6.74 -23.94
CA ALA A 127 -4.81 -7.16 -24.60
C ALA A 127 -4.80 -8.64 -25.03
N GLY A 128 -5.85 -9.40 -24.71
CA GLY A 128 -6.09 -10.77 -25.20
C GLY A 128 -7.20 -10.78 -26.23
#